data_AF-A0A9D5CNS8-F1
#
_entry.id   AF-A0A9D5CNS8-F1
#
_cell.length_a   1.000
_cell.length_b   1.000
_cell.length_c   1.000
_cell.angle_alpha   90.00
_cell.angle_beta   90.00
_cell.angle_gamma   90.00
#
_symmetry.space_group_name_H-M   'P 1'
#
loop_
_entity.id
_entity.type
_entity.pdbx_description
1 polymer ?
#
loop_
_entity_poly.entity_id
_entity_poly.type
_entity_poly.pdbx_seq_one_letter_code
_entity_poly.pdbx_strand_id
1 'polypeptide(L)'
;MLAMMGPSGSGKTTLLTTLIGKFNSSSSSSFVLICSFTYNGAGIISSSINRLTRFVSQDDILNPHLTVSETLLFTALPRSLTVQQKLTLSTPSSPSSASPLVGTSSSAIRTFAACSAAR
;
A
#
# COMPACT_ATOMS: atom_id res chain seq x y z
N MET A 1 -8.22 5.17 -21.45
CA MET A 1 -7.16 5.95 -20.75
C MET A 1 -7.54 7.41 -20.78
N LEU A 2 -7.31 8.15 -19.68
CA LEU A 2 -7.59 9.58 -19.57
C LEU A 2 -6.28 10.29 -19.23
N ALA A 3 -5.98 11.40 -19.90
CA ALA A 3 -4.77 12.19 -19.68
C ALA A 3 -5.14 13.63 -19.33
N MET A 4 -4.46 14.21 -18.34
CA MET A 4 -4.57 15.62 -17.98
C MET A 4 -3.26 16.32 -18.32
N MET A 5 -3.31 17.28 -19.25
CA MET A 5 -2.15 18.08 -19.67
C MET A 5 -2.43 19.56 -19.40
N GLY A 6 -1.38 20.34 -19.11
CA GLY A 6 -1.48 21.80 -18.99
C GLY A 6 -0.14 22.44 -18.59
N PRO A 7 -0.05 23.77 -18.56
CA PRO A 7 1.17 24.48 -18.19
C PRO A 7 1.63 24.17 -16.75
N SER A 8 2.92 24.36 -16.46
CA SER A 8 3.44 24.21 -15.09
C SER A 8 2.71 25.15 -14.13
N GLY A 9 2.38 24.68 -12.92
CA GLY A 9 1.64 25.47 -11.93
C GLY A 9 0.12 25.47 -12.05
N SER A 10 -0.49 24.83 -13.06
CA SER A 10 -1.95 24.79 -13.20
C SER A 10 -2.69 23.91 -12.17
N GLY A 11 -2.00 23.41 -11.14
CA GLY A 11 -2.61 22.60 -10.08
C GLY A 11 -2.98 21.16 -10.45
N LYS A 12 -2.47 20.58 -11.55
CA LYS A 12 -2.75 19.18 -11.95
C LYS A 12 -2.43 18.17 -10.86
N THR A 13 -1.22 18.28 -10.29
CA THR A 13 -0.75 17.44 -9.18
C THR A 13 -1.55 17.68 -7.92
N THR A 14 -1.89 18.94 -7.64
CA THR A 14 -2.75 19.32 -6.51
C THR A 14 -4.13 18.68 -6.64
N LEU A 15 -4.79 18.80 -7.80
CA LEU A 15 -6.10 18.22 -8.07
C LEU A 15 -6.10 16.69 -7.86
N LEU A 16 -5.09 15.98 -8.40
CA LEU A 16 -4.98 14.54 -8.19
C LEU A 16 -4.82 14.19 -6.70
N THR A 17 -3.90 14.87 -6.01
CA THR A 17 -3.63 14.64 -4.58
C THR A 17 -4.85 14.91 -3.71
N THR A 18 -5.62 15.94 -4.06
CA THR A 18 -6.89 16.32 -3.46
C THR A 18 -7.98 15.28 -3.68
N LEU A 19 -8.11 14.72 -4.90
CA LEU A 19 -9.09 13.65 -5.19
C LEU A 19 -8.84 12.37 -4.37
N ILE A 20 -7.61 12.11 -3.98
CA ILE A 20 -7.21 10.95 -3.17
C ILE A 20 -7.43 11.21 -1.67
N GLY A 21 -7.81 12.44 -1.29
CA GLY A 21 -8.00 12.83 0.11
C GLY A 21 -6.70 13.06 0.88
N LYS A 22 -5.55 13.20 0.19
CA LYS A 22 -4.29 13.63 0.83
C LYS A 22 -4.27 15.15 0.90
N PHE A 23 -4.87 15.73 1.93
CA PHE A 23 -4.73 17.16 2.20
C PHE A 23 -3.43 17.39 2.99
N ASN A 24 -2.46 18.09 2.40
CA ASN A 24 -1.33 18.59 3.16
C ASN A 24 -1.85 19.68 4.10
N SER A 25 -1.98 19.35 5.39
CA SER A 25 -2.45 20.23 6.49
C SER A 25 -1.62 21.52 6.65
N SER A 26 -0.51 21.65 5.92
CA SER A 26 0.43 22.77 5.97
C SER A 26 -0.14 24.10 5.45
N SER A 27 -1.27 24.09 4.75
CA SER A 27 -1.93 25.31 4.26
C SER A 27 -3.22 25.53 5.05
N SER A 28 -3.23 26.58 5.87
CA SER A 28 -4.30 26.95 6.83
C SER A 28 -5.67 27.29 6.18
N SER A 29 -5.86 27.00 4.89
CA SER A 29 -7.14 27.16 4.21
C SER A 29 -8.00 25.93 4.43
N SER A 30 -9.16 26.12 5.06
CA SER A 30 -10.24 25.12 5.12
C SER A 30 -10.74 24.87 3.69
N PHE A 31 -10.24 23.83 3.04
CA PHE A 31 -10.75 23.39 1.74
C PHE A 31 -11.87 22.37 1.96
N VAL A 32 -13.09 22.74 1.57
CA VAL A 32 -14.23 21.83 1.53
C VAL A 32 -14.28 21.20 0.14
N LEU A 33 -14.01 19.90 0.06
CA LEU A 33 -14.15 19.15 -1.19
C LEU A 33 -15.57 18.67 -1.36
N ILE A 34 -16.26 19.27 -2.32
CA ILE A 34 -17.56 18.83 -2.79
C ILE A 34 -17.32 18.00 -4.04
N CYS A 35 -17.23 16.67 -3.86
CA CYS A 35 -17.10 15.72 -4.96
C CYS A 35 -18.09 14.59 -4.78
N SER A 36 -18.88 14.32 -5.83
CA SER A 36 -19.76 13.15 -5.90
C SER A 36 -19.04 12.06 -6.68
N PHE A 37 -18.74 10.94 -6.01
CA PHE A 37 -18.15 9.77 -6.66
C PHE A 37 -19.25 8.78 -6.98
N THR A 38 -19.35 8.37 -8.24
CA THR A 38 -20.25 7.32 -8.70
C THR A 38 -19.44 6.20 -9.33
N TYR A 39 -19.79 4.95 -9.00
CA TYR A 39 -19.22 3.76 -9.62
C TYR A 39 -20.37 2.90 -10.10
N ASN A 40 -20.37 2.59 -11.39
CA ASN A 40 -21.44 1.84 -12.05
C ASN A 40 -22.85 2.41 -11.79
N GLY A 41 -22.97 3.74 -11.70
CA GLY A 41 -24.24 4.45 -11.45
C GLY A 41 -24.67 4.52 -9.97
N ALA A 42 -23.97 3.86 -9.05
CA ALA A 42 -24.21 3.95 -7.62
C ALA A 42 -23.30 4.99 -6.96
N GLY A 43 -23.85 5.81 -6.05
CA GLY A 43 -23.07 6.72 -5.24
C GLY A 43 -22.15 5.96 -4.28
N ILE A 44 -20.89 6.37 -4.22
CA ILE A 44 -19.86 5.73 -3.39
C ILE A 44 -19.51 6.64 -2.22
N ILE A 45 -19.36 6.03 -1.04
CA ILE A 45 -18.86 6.72 0.15
C ILE A 45 -17.34 6.96 -0.02
N SER A 46 -16.86 8.12 0.39
CA SER A 46 -15.44 8.50 0.30
C SER A 46 -14.48 7.49 0.92
N SER A 47 -14.86 6.76 1.96
CA SER A 47 -14.03 5.71 2.58
C SER A 47 -13.78 4.51 1.67
N SER A 48 -14.73 4.17 0.79
CA SER A 48 -14.60 3.07 -0.16
C SER A 48 -13.73 3.45 -1.37
N ILE A 49 -13.61 4.75 -1.69
CA ILE A 49 -12.80 5.22 -2.82
C ILE A 49 -11.33 4.79 -2.67
N ASN A 50 -10.79 4.84 -1.45
CA ASN A 50 -9.40 4.47 -1.18
C ASN A 50 -9.13 2.96 -1.29
N ARG A 51 -10.18 2.13 -1.23
CA ARG A 51 -10.09 0.68 -1.45
C ARG A 51 -10.20 0.33 -2.93
N LEU A 52 -10.94 1.12 -3.70
CA LEU A 52 -11.17 0.90 -5.13
C LEU A 52 -10.11 1.56 -6.02
N THR A 53 -9.48 2.63 -5.55
CA THR A 53 -8.51 3.42 -6.33
C THR A 53 -7.10 3.25 -5.78
N ARG A 54 -6.11 3.34 -6.68
CA ARG A 54 -4.68 3.32 -6.34
C ARG A 54 -4.03 4.55 -6.96
N PHE A 55 -3.26 5.29 -6.15
CA PHE A 55 -2.43 6.39 -6.61
C PHE A 55 -0.96 6.03 -6.58
N VAL A 56 -0.23 6.53 -7.57
CA VAL A 56 1.22 6.50 -7.67
C VAL A 56 1.71 7.93 -7.52
N SER A 57 2.57 8.16 -6.52
CA SER A 57 3.18 9.47 -6.30
C SER A 57 4.20 9.78 -7.41
N GLN A 58 4.60 11.05 -7.53
CA GLN A 58 5.66 11.43 -8.47
C GLN A 58 7.01 10.83 -8.10
N ASP A 59 7.29 10.73 -6.80
CA ASP A 59 8.51 10.15 -6.27
C ASP A 59 8.29 8.70 -5.85
N ASP A 60 9.18 7.82 -6.31
CA ASP A 60 9.23 6.42 -5.90
C ASP A 60 9.99 6.28 -4.59
N ILE A 61 9.34 5.71 -3.58
CA ILE A 61 9.96 5.41 -2.28
C ILE A 61 10.25 3.90 -2.26
N LEU A 62 11.47 3.53 -2.66
CA LEU A 62 11.94 2.16 -2.72
C LEU A 62 13.12 1.97 -1.75
N ASN A 63 13.28 0.77 -1.21
CA ASN A 63 14.43 0.46 -0.37
C ASN A 63 15.62 0.11 -1.28
N PRO A 64 16.73 0.88 -1.29
CA PRO A 64 17.86 0.63 -2.18
C PRO A 64 18.59 -0.68 -1.90
N HIS A 65 18.37 -1.29 -0.73
CA HIS A 65 19.00 -2.55 -0.33
C HIS A 65 18.23 -3.82 -0.74
N LEU A 66 17.07 -3.68 -1.39
CA LEU A 66 16.28 -4.81 -1.86
C LEU A 66 16.38 -4.95 -3.38
N THR A 67 16.45 -6.18 -3.86
CA THR A 67 16.31 -6.49 -5.29
C THR A 67 14.86 -6.23 -5.76
N VAL A 68 14.66 -6.19 -7.09
CA VAL A 68 13.33 -5.97 -7.68
C VAL A 68 12.32 -7.04 -7.23
N SER A 69 12.73 -8.32 -7.24
CA SER A 69 11.88 -9.44 -6.84
C SER A 69 11.48 -9.36 -5.37
N GLU A 70 12.44 -9.05 -4.48
CA GLU A 70 12.18 -8.90 -3.05
C GLU A 70 11.29 -7.68 -2.77
N THR A 71 11.50 -6.59 -3.50
CA THR A 71 10.67 -5.39 -3.38
C THR A 71 9.23 -5.67 -3.80
N LEU A 72 9.02 -6.46 -4.86
CA LEU A 72 7.69 -6.86 -5.29
C LEU A 72 6.99 -7.71 -4.22
N LEU A 73 7.67 -8.73 -3.69
CA LEU A 73 7.17 -9.54 -2.57
C LEU A 73 6.87 -8.68 -1.33
N PHE A 74 7.77 -7.76 -1.01
CA PHE A 74 7.54 -6.79 0.06
C PHE A 74 6.27 -5.98 -0.24
N THR A 75 6.09 -5.35 -1.39
CA THR A 75 4.87 -4.57 -1.66
C THR A 75 3.58 -5.39 -1.65
N ALA A 76 3.63 -6.69 -1.96
CA ALA A 76 2.48 -7.59 -1.95
C ALA A 76 2.03 -8.03 -0.54
N LEU A 77 2.94 -8.04 0.44
CA LEU A 77 2.62 -8.45 1.80
C LEU A 77 1.64 -7.47 2.50
N PRO A 78 0.73 -7.98 3.35
CA PRO A 78 -0.30 -7.18 4.00
C PRO A 78 0.31 -6.11 4.93
N ARG A 79 -0.37 -4.97 5.05
CA ARG A 79 0.07 -3.83 5.87
C ARG A 79 0.10 -4.11 7.38
N SER A 80 -0.53 -5.19 7.83
CA SER A 80 -0.61 -5.58 9.24
C SER A 80 0.70 -6.13 9.81
N LEU A 81 1.68 -6.44 8.95
CA LEU A 81 2.97 -6.99 9.37
C LEU A 81 3.96 -5.89 9.69
N THR A 82 4.77 -6.10 10.73
CA THR A 82 5.87 -5.20 11.08
C THR A 82 6.91 -5.20 9.96
N VAL A 83 7.59 -4.06 9.74
CA VAL A 83 8.66 -3.94 8.73
C VAL A 83 9.70 -5.07 8.88
N GLN A 84 10.08 -5.41 10.12
CA GLN A 84 11.00 -6.51 10.40
C GLN A 84 10.47 -7.87 9.94
N GLN A 85 9.21 -8.20 10.28
CA GLN A 85 8.57 -9.45 9.83
C GLN A 85 8.45 -9.52 8.31
N LYS A 86 8.19 -8.38 7.70
CA LYS A 86 8.04 -8.24 6.26
C LYS A 86 9.36 -8.47 5.53
N LEU A 87 10.45 -7.91 6.06
CA LEU A 87 11.81 -8.12 5.56
C LEU A 87 12.22 -9.59 5.66
N THR A 88 11.98 -10.25 6.80
CA THR A 88 12.31 -11.68 6.99
C THR A 88 11.55 -12.61 6.04
N LEU A 89 10.35 -12.21 5.59
CA LEU A 89 9.54 -12.98 4.65
C LEU A 89 9.88 -12.71 3.19
N SER A 90 10.39 -11.51 2.87
CA SER A 90 10.72 -11.12 1.49
C SER A 90 12.14 -11.51 1.07
N THR A 91 13.08 -11.68 2.00
CA THR A 91 14.46 -12.08 1.66
C THR A 91 14.55 -13.59 1.45
N PRO A 92 14.97 -14.09 0.28
CA PRO A 92 15.39 -15.46 0.13
C PRO A 92 16.67 -15.63 0.95
N SER A 93 16.60 -16.48 1.98
CA SER A 93 17.75 -16.87 2.79
C SER A 93 18.96 -17.24 1.91
N SER A 94 19.95 -16.36 1.80
CA SER A 94 21.29 -16.69 1.28
C SER A 94 22.24 -17.05 2.44
N PRO A 95 23.18 -18.00 2.23
CA PRO A 95 23.62 -18.94 3.25
C PRO A 95 24.89 -18.46 3.96
N SER A 96 24.84 -18.12 5.25
CA SER A 96 26.07 -17.87 6.01
C SER A 96 25.97 -18.04 7.53
N SER A 97 25.23 -19.05 8.02
CA SER A 97 25.51 -19.66 9.34
C SER A 97 24.77 -20.98 9.52
N ALA A 98 25.50 -22.09 9.33
CA ALA A 98 25.04 -23.43 9.64
C ALA A 98 25.31 -23.79 11.12
N SER A 99 24.23 -24.01 11.90
CA SER A 99 23.97 -25.11 12.88
C SER A 99 24.80 -25.24 14.20
N PRO A 100 24.40 -26.03 15.25
CA PRO A 100 23.29 -27.01 15.36
C PRO A 100 22.40 -27.03 16.66
N LEU A 101 21.23 -27.67 16.52
CA LEU A 101 20.44 -28.52 17.47
C LEU A 101 19.96 -28.04 18.86
N VAL A 102 18.64 -28.15 19.10
CA VAL A 102 17.93 -29.03 20.07
C VAL A 102 16.41 -28.85 19.81
N GLY A 103 15.65 -29.88 19.38
CA GLY A 103 14.75 -30.68 20.22
C GLY A 103 13.75 -29.79 21.00
N THR A 104 12.42 -29.89 20.96
CA THR A 104 11.50 -31.01 20.81
C THR A 104 10.08 -30.42 20.77
N SER A 105 9.12 -31.24 20.31
CA SER A 105 7.68 -31.18 20.61
C SER A 105 6.78 -30.07 20.02
N SER A 106 5.82 -30.57 19.23
CA SER A 106 4.38 -30.28 19.29
C SER A 106 3.85 -28.90 18.85
N SER A 107 2.96 -28.99 17.85
CA SER A 107 1.72 -28.22 17.72
C SER A 107 1.83 -26.69 17.59
N ALA A 108 2.09 -26.19 16.38
CA ALA A 108 1.68 -24.83 16.01
C ALA A 108 1.45 -24.60 14.50
N ILE A 109 1.23 -25.64 13.67
CA ILE A 109 0.81 -25.47 12.26
C ILE A 109 -0.72 -25.25 12.19
N ARG A 110 -1.27 -24.46 13.10
CA ARG A 110 -2.70 -24.12 13.09
C ARG A 110 -2.90 -22.61 13.03
N THR A 111 -3.49 -22.22 11.90
CA THR A 111 -4.49 -21.15 11.80
C THR A 111 -3.96 -19.73 11.55
N PHE A 112 -3.62 -19.41 10.31
CA PHE A 112 -3.81 -18.06 9.76
C PHE A 112 -4.23 -18.03 8.27
N ALA A 113 -4.88 -19.09 7.79
CA ALA A 113 -5.38 -19.19 6.40
C ALA A 113 -6.92 -19.31 6.31
N ALA A 114 -7.65 -18.79 7.29
CA ALA A 114 -9.12 -18.82 7.27
C ALA A 114 -9.72 -17.53 7.84
N CYS A 115 -9.53 -16.41 7.16
CA CYS A 115 -10.37 -15.22 7.33
C CYS A 115 -10.33 -14.38 6.04
N SER A 116 -11.04 -14.81 4.99
CA SER A 116 -11.47 -13.93 3.87
C SER A 116 -12.35 -14.68 2.85
N ALA A 117 -13.30 -15.50 3.29
CA ALA A 117 -14.34 -16.01 2.38
C ALA A 117 -15.57 -16.50 3.16
N ALA A 118 -16.40 -15.58 3.64
CA ALA A 118 -17.86 -15.71 3.68
C ALA A 118 -18.50 -14.50 4.36
N ARG A 119 -19.27 -13.75 3.56
CA ARG A 119 -20.24 -12.67 3.87
C ARG A 119 -19.69 -11.26 4.12
#